data_AF-A0A812WKB6-F1
#
_entry.id   AF-A0A812WKB6-F1
#
_cell.length_a   1.000
_cell.length_b   1.000
_cell.length_c   1.000
_cell.angle_alpha   90.00
_cell.angle_beta   90.00
_cell.angle_gamma   90.00
#
_symmetry.space_group_name_H-M   'P 1'
#
loop_
_entity.id
_entity.type
_entity.pdbx_description
1 polymer ?
#
loop_
_entity_poly.entity_id
_entity_poly.type
_entity_poly.pdbx_seq_one_letter_code
_entity_poly.pdbx_strand_id
1 'polypeptide(L)'
;MAVVSVGNDLQTPIEVKLRSGDWQVVYPQKSWDVDVSDVVATSVEIRLRENPALKGSCKVTDGSSVKGRDRAEARELTREGKRREEAQMRTEAMIQEAVTKWRSATFVKSLSIFIGLDLPILILSVVIPPGSALGAAVLEFLALVSGIPFIALGVVFSWPRLMDSAFGNYAVLFRFGFRLLGFLALALLLLQTVQHALQGLGFRGKLRERHPRTRAAVRGQLAWEYAGAWESLVSQGRNGEVSAAVVFLPEGTDDYGQCDSIPEAEGLPGTCWCTPLYGEQKPWGCRWFTKWRENIETAVQSGAELEVYYFQNRVGKGKVESFDTAGDDNLHREKVNQKQRDFEESPEFQQALDAGLGNLSKEPRGDGSSQYSREARRLFLASLSETEREYLATAEGLGNSQKAEVAWLEKKCYTYWEVDVCT
;
A
#
# COMPACT_ATOMS: atom_id res chain seq x y z
N MET A 1 8.53 26.70 43.93
CA MET A 1 7.72 25.66 43.26
C MET A 1 8.67 24.78 42.50
N ALA A 2 8.72 23.49 42.83
CA ALA A 2 9.53 22.54 42.08
C ALA A 2 8.71 22.07 40.89
N VAL A 3 9.22 22.27 39.68
CA VAL A 3 8.58 21.77 38.45
C VAL A 3 9.28 20.49 38.04
N VAL A 4 8.53 19.40 37.86
CA VAL A 4 9.04 18.16 37.28
C VAL A 4 8.65 18.12 35.81
N SER A 5 9.65 18.00 34.95
CA SER A 5 9.46 17.88 33.50
C SER A 5 9.58 16.42 33.07
N VAL A 6 8.56 15.89 32.39
CA VAL A 6 8.60 14.56 31.77
C VAL A 6 8.79 14.74 30.27
N GLY A 7 10.01 14.50 29.78
CA GLY A 7 10.33 14.51 28.34
C GLY A 7 10.03 13.17 27.68
N ASN A 8 9.44 13.19 26.48
CA ASN A 8 9.27 12.00 25.65
C ASN A 8 10.35 11.97 24.55
N ASP A 9 11.39 11.16 24.75
CA ASP A 9 12.46 10.89 23.79
C ASP A 9 12.14 9.72 22.84
N LEU A 10 11.02 9.04 23.04
CA LEU A 10 10.56 7.97 22.17
C LEU A 10 9.93 8.54 20.90
N GLN A 11 9.99 7.77 19.81
CA GLN A 11 9.30 8.08 18.55
C GLN A 11 7.81 7.68 18.55
N THR A 12 7.19 7.52 19.72
CA THR A 12 5.77 7.15 19.86
C THR A 12 5.15 7.95 21.01
N PRO A 13 3.84 8.29 20.96
CA PRO A 13 3.17 8.94 22.07
C PRO A 13 3.22 8.08 23.33
N ILE A 14 3.52 8.72 24.45
CA ILE A 14 3.40 8.12 25.77
C ILE A 14 2.24 8.76 26.51
N GLU A 15 1.63 8.00 27.41
CA GLU A 15 0.69 8.54 28.37
C GLU A 15 1.38 8.59 29.73
N VAL A 16 1.28 9.74 30.39
CA VAL A 16 1.87 10.02 31.69
C VAL A 16 0.74 10.30 32.67
N LYS A 17 0.75 9.62 33.81
CA LYS A 17 -0.21 9.82 34.88
C LYS A 17 0.51 10.13 36.18
N LEU A 18 0.03 11.19 36.83
CA LEU A 18 0.35 11.50 38.21
C LEU A 18 -0.66 10.78 39.10
N ARG A 19 -0.25 10.43 40.32
CA ARG A 19 -0.96 9.57 41.30
C ARG A 19 -2.51 9.61 41.26
N SER A 20 -3.13 10.78 41.14
CA SER A 20 -4.59 10.94 41.10
C SER A 20 -5.12 11.71 39.88
N GLY A 21 -4.28 11.99 38.87
CA GLY A 21 -4.68 12.73 37.66
C GLY A 21 -5.20 11.82 36.54
N ASP A 22 -5.79 12.44 35.54
CA ASP A 22 -6.05 11.80 34.26
C ASP A 22 -4.74 11.55 33.50
N TRP A 23 -4.76 10.56 32.61
CA TRP A 23 -3.63 10.30 31.70
C TRP A 23 -3.45 11.48 30.76
N GLN A 24 -2.26 12.06 30.75
CA GLN A 24 -1.86 13.13 29.83
C GLN A 24 -0.97 12.55 28.74
N VAL A 25 -1.22 12.94 27.48
CA VAL A 25 -0.46 12.45 26.33
C VAL A 25 0.75 13.34 26.12
N VAL A 26 1.94 12.75 26.10
CA VAL A 26 3.17 13.44 25.74
C VAL A 26 3.64 12.88 24.40
N TYR A 27 3.59 13.71 23.36
CA TYR A 27 4.03 13.34 22.01
C TYR A 27 5.57 13.34 21.88
N PRO A 28 6.12 12.69 20.85
CA PRO A 28 7.56 12.68 20.61
C PRO A 28 8.17 14.08 20.61
N GLN A 29 9.34 14.22 21.25
CA GLN A 29 10.10 15.47 21.36
C GLN A 29 9.38 16.59 22.11
N LYS A 30 8.34 16.27 22.88
CA LYS A 30 7.67 17.21 23.79
C LYS A 30 7.97 16.86 25.23
N SER A 31 7.87 17.86 26.09
CA SER A 31 7.92 17.71 27.54
C SER A 31 6.60 18.14 28.16
N TRP A 32 6.24 17.52 29.27
CA TRP A 32 5.13 17.94 30.11
C TRP A 32 5.67 18.39 31.46
N ASP A 33 5.49 19.68 31.75
CA ASP A 33 5.91 20.31 32.99
C ASP A 33 4.79 20.27 34.01
N VAL A 34 5.07 19.67 35.17
CA VAL A 34 4.13 19.49 36.28
C VAL A 34 4.61 20.30 37.47
N ASP A 35 3.76 21.19 37.98
CA ASP A 35 4.02 21.86 39.25
C ASP A 35 3.81 20.87 40.41
N VAL A 36 4.86 20.65 41.20
CA VAL A 36 4.89 19.68 42.31
C VAL A 36 4.66 20.37 43.66
N SER A 37 3.90 21.46 43.65
CA SER A 37 3.66 22.30 44.82
C SER A 37 2.96 21.59 46.00
N ASP A 38 2.35 20.41 45.79
CA ASP A 38 1.53 19.72 46.80
C ASP A 38 1.92 18.27 47.16
N VAL A 39 3.04 17.70 46.70
CA VAL A 39 3.24 16.23 46.85
C VAL A 39 4.58 15.79 47.43
N VAL A 40 4.53 15.40 48.70
CA VAL A 40 5.51 14.51 49.32
C VAL A 40 5.35 13.13 48.66
N ALA A 41 6.28 12.79 47.76
CA ALA A 41 6.40 11.53 47.00
C ALA A 41 5.37 11.30 45.86
N THR A 42 5.55 11.99 44.73
CA THR A 42 4.84 11.71 43.47
C THR A 42 5.49 10.53 42.74
N SER A 43 4.77 9.41 42.61
CA SER A 43 5.08 8.41 41.61
C SER A 43 4.51 8.86 40.27
N VAL A 44 5.37 8.92 39.24
CA VAL A 44 4.97 9.15 37.86
C VAL A 44 4.81 7.78 37.20
N GLU A 45 3.61 7.49 36.70
CA GLU A 45 3.37 6.31 35.86
C GLU A 45 3.45 6.73 34.39
N ILE A 46 4.16 5.94 33.59
CA ILE A 46 4.32 6.17 32.15
C ILE A 46 3.92 4.87 31.45
N ARG A 47 3.15 4.95 30.38
CA ARG A 47 2.87 3.80 29.52
C ARG A 47 2.95 4.17 28.06
N LEU A 48 3.26 3.20 27.22
CA LEU A 48 3.13 3.37 25.79
C LEU A 48 1.65 3.46 25.42
N ARG A 49 1.29 4.48 24.66
CA ARG A 49 -0.11 4.70 24.29
C ARG A 49 -0.65 3.60 23.38
N GLU A 50 0.18 3.15 22.46
CA GLU A 50 -0.16 2.07 21.52
C GLU A 50 -0.21 0.68 22.18
N ASN A 51 0.48 0.51 23.31
CA ASN A 51 0.49 -0.74 24.06
C ASN A 51 0.47 -0.45 25.57
N PRO A 52 -0.72 -0.21 26.15
CA PRO A 52 -0.87 0.14 27.57
C PRO A 52 -0.34 -0.91 28.55
N ALA A 53 -0.08 -2.14 28.08
CA ALA A 53 0.55 -3.19 28.88
C ALA A 53 2.04 -2.90 29.15
N LEU A 54 2.70 -2.13 28.27
CA LEU A 54 4.07 -1.66 28.45
C LEU A 54 4.04 -0.38 29.29
N LYS A 55 4.14 -0.55 30.61
CA LYS A 55 4.12 0.53 31.61
C LYS A 55 5.34 0.50 32.52
N GLY A 56 5.81 1.67 32.92
CA GLY A 56 6.84 1.90 33.92
C GLY A 56 6.36 2.88 34.99
N SER A 57 7.01 2.88 36.15
CA SER A 57 6.75 3.88 37.19
C SER A 57 8.07 4.36 37.77
N CYS A 58 8.16 5.67 38.04
CA CYS A 58 9.33 6.29 38.66
C CYS A 58 8.89 7.07 39.90
N LYS A 59 9.60 6.92 41.01
CA LYS A 59 9.41 7.75 42.20
C LYS A 59 10.39 8.91 42.12
N VAL A 60 9.86 10.14 42.14
CA VAL A 60 10.70 11.34 42.23
C VAL A 60 11.24 11.42 43.65
N THR A 61 12.51 11.07 43.84
CA THR A 61 13.22 11.28 45.12
C THR A 61 13.99 12.59 45.06
N ASP A 62 13.81 13.45 46.06
CA ASP A 62 14.52 14.71 46.19
C ASP A 62 16.05 14.48 46.18
N GLY A 63 16.70 14.94 45.12
CA GLY A 63 18.05 15.49 45.27
C GLY A 63 19.26 14.56 45.19
N SER A 64 19.21 13.37 44.55
CA SER A 64 20.45 12.76 44.06
C SER A 64 20.49 12.79 42.54
N SER A 65 21.01 13.89 42.00
CA SER A 65 21.48 13.95 40.62
C SER A 65 22.52 12.84 40.44
N VAL A 66 22.14 11.76 39.74
CA VAL A 66 23.06 10.70 39.27
C VAL A 66 23.93 11.25 38.13
N LYS A 67 24.43 12.48 38.25
CA LYS A 67 25.36 13.12 37.31
C LYS A 67 26.74 12.43 37.24
N GLY A 68 26.97 11.42 38.07
CA GLY A 68 28.22 10.67 38.15
C GLY A 68 28.34 9.49 37.18
N ARG A 69 27.22 8.90 36.74
CA ARG A 69 27.24 7.71 35.86
C ARG A 69 27.33 8.09 34.38
N ASP A 70 26.65 9.17 34.00
CA ASP A 70 26.54 9.64 32.61
C ASP A 70 27.88 10.09 32.00
N ARG A 71 28.83 10.57 32.81
CA ARG A 71 30.11 11.08 32.30
C ARG A 71 31.11 9.98 31.98
N ALA A 72 31.01 8.82 32.64
CA ALA A 72 31.80 7.64 32.33
C ALA A 72 31.23 6.94 31.09
N GLU A 73 29.90 6.77 31.03
CA GLU A 73 29.20 6.18 29.90
C GLU A 73 29.36 7.03 28.62
N ALA A 74 29.29 8.36 28.71
CA ALA A 74 29.53 9.23 27.55
C ALA A 74 30.95 9.11 26.99
N ARG A 75 31.96 8.89 27.84
CA ARG A 75 33.35 8.68 27.39
C ARG A 75 33.55 7.30 26.77
N GLU A 76 32.85 6.29 27.27
CA GLU A 76 32.88 4.94 26.73
C GLU A 76 32.17 4.87 25.36
N LEU A 77 31.02 5.53 25.23
CA LEU A 77 30.31 5.71 23.96
C LEU A 77 31.16 6.42 22.91
N THR A 78 31.91 7.45 23.29
CA THR A 78 32.81 8.16 22.34
C THR A 78 33.95 7.25 21.86
N ARG A 79 34.50 6.40 22.73
CA ARG A 79 35.56 5.44 22.39
C ARG A 79 35.03 4.29 21.53
N GLU A 80 33.83 3.81 21.81
CA GLU A 80 33.15 2.83 20.95
C GLU A 80 32.83 3.40 19.58
N GLY A 81 32.35 4.65 19.50
CA GLY A 81 32.12 5.34 18.24
C GLY A 81 33.35 5.36 17.34
N LYS A 82 34.50 5.76 17.90
CA LYS A 82 35.77 5.79 17.15
C LYS A 82 36.22 4.39 16.69
N ARG A 83 36.05 3.36 17.53
CA ARG A 83 36.37 1.97 17.15
C ARG A 83 35.48 1.47 16.01
N ARG A 84 34.20 1.85 15.99
CA ARG A 84 33.28 1.51 14.91
C ARG A 84 33.64 2.24 13.61
N GLU A 85 34.03 3.51 13.67
CA GLU A 85 34.44 4.29 12.52
C GLU A 85 35.72 3.73 11.86
N GLU A 86 36.73 3.35 12.65
CA GLU A 86 37.95 2.72 12.13
C GLU A 86 37.68 1.33 11.53
N ALA A 87 36.80 0.53 12.15
CA ALA A 87 36.37 -0.74 11.60
C ALA A 87 35.60 -0.57 10.28
N GLN A 88 34.76 0.47 10.19
CA GLN A 88 34.03 0.81 8.99
C GLN A 88 34.97 1.23 7.86
N MET A 89 35.93 2.12 8.12
CA MET A 89 36.93 2.52 7.11
C MET A 89 37.76 1.35 6.57
N ARG A 90 38.15 0.39 7.43
CA ARG A 90 38.85 -0.83 6.98
C ARG A 90 37.98 -1.71 6.09
N THR A 91 36.70 -1.81 6.44
CA THR A 91 35.73 -2.58 5.66
C THR A 91 35.48 -1.94 4.30
N GLU A 92 35.31 -0.61 4.26
CA GLU A 92 35.12 0.15 3.01
C GLU A 92 36.35 0.08 2.09
N ALA A 93 37.56 0.16 2.64
CA ALA A 93 38.80 -0.01 1.87
C ALA A 93 38.91 -1.41 1.26
N MET A 94 38.59 -2.45 2.03
CA MET A 94 38.59 -3.83 1.54
C MET A 94 37.51 -4.07 0.46
N ILE A 95 36.34 -3.43 0.60
CA ILE A 95 35.27 -3.46 -0.42
C ILE A 95 35.74 -2.78 -1.71
N GLN A 96 36.37 -1.61 -1.65
CA GLN A 96 36.89 -0.91 -2.82
C GLN A 96 37.90 -1.75 -3.61
N GLU A 97 38.85 -2.38 -2.91
CA GLU A 97 39.84 -3.26 -3.53
C GLU A 97 39.19 -4.49 -4.19
N ALA A 98 38.24 -5.12 -3.50
CA ALA A 98 37.50 -6.26 -4.05
C ALA A 98 36.67 -5.87 -5.29
N VAL A 99 36.02 -4.70 -5.28
CA VAL A 99 35.21 -4.18 -6.39
C VAL A 99 36.07 -3.92 -7.64
N THR A 100 37.26 -3.34 -7.48
CA THR A 100 38.13 -3.06 -8.63
C THR A 100 38.64 -4.34 -9.30
N LYS A 101 39.02 -5.36 -8.52
CA LYS A 101 39.48 -6.66 -9.04
C LYS A 101 38.35 -7.46 -9.69
N TRP A 102 37.14 -7.37 -9.14
CA TRP A 102 35.96 -8.06 -9.70
C TRP A 102 35.49 -7.44 -11.02
N ARG A 103 35.57 -6.11 -11.18
CA ARG A 103 35.12 -5.41 -12.39
C ARG A 103 35.89 -5.84 -13.65
N SER A 104 37.19 -6.09 -13.59
CA SER A 104 37.98 -6.44 -14.78
C SER A 104 37.76 -7.88 -15.25
N ALA A 105 37.68 -8.84 -14.33
CA ALA A 105 37.48 -10.25 -14.67
C ALA A 105 36.03 -10.56 -15.10
N THR A 106 35.06 -9.85 -14.52
CA THR A 106 33.63 -10.07 -14.83
C THR A 106 33.24 -9.44 -16.16
N PHE A 107 33.87 -8.32 -16.55
CA PHE A 107 33.52 -7.61 -17.79
C PHE A 107 33.67 -8.48 -19.05
N VAL A 108 34.76 -9.25 -19.17
CA VAL A 108 35.01 -10.10 -20.35
C VAL A 108 34.05 -11.30 -20.42
N LYS A 109 33.70 -11.88 -19.27
CA LYS A 109 32.73 -12.99 -19.20
C LYS A 109 31.28 -12.50 -19.40
N SER A 110 30.96 -11.32 -18.91
CA SER A 110 29.61 -10.75 -19.03
C SER A 110 29.30 -10.37 -20.48
N LEU A 111 30.26 -9.74 -21.18
CA LEU A 111 30.07 -9.34 -22.58
C LEU A 111 29.79 -10.52 -23.52
N SER A 112 30.39 -11.68 -23.26
CA SER A 112 30.15 -12.91 -24.05
C SER A 112 28.79 -13.55 -23.76
N ILE A 113 28.29 -13.44 -22.54
CA ILE A 113 26.96 -13.96 -22.15
C ILE A 113 25.84 -13.08 -22.74
N PHE A 114 25.97 -11.75 -22.70
CA PHE A 114 24.97 -10.83 -23.26
C PHE A 114 24.79 -11.03 -24.76
N ILE A 115 25.90 -11.06 -25.54
CA ILE A 115 25.83 -11.24 -26.99
C ILE A 115 25.24 -12.61 -27.37
N GLY A 116 25.50 -13.66 -26.57
CA GLY A 116 25.00 -15.01 -26.83
C GLY A 116 23.51 -15.21 -26.51
N LEU A 117 22.97 -14.50 -25.52
CA LEU A 117 21.57 -14.63 -25.08
C LEU A 117 20.61 -13.66 -25.79
N ASP A 118 21.08 -12.47 -26.17
CA ASP A 118 20.19 -11.47 -26.78
C ASP A 118 19.78 -11.87 -28.20
N LEU A 119 20.66 -12.53 -28.97
CA LEU A 119 20.40 -12.89 -30.36
C LEU A 119 19.24 -13.91 -30.52
N PRO A 120 19.19 -15.02 -29.75
CA PRO A 120 18.06 -15.96 -29.83
C PRO A 120 16.74 -15.37 -29.34
N ILE A 121 16.75 -14.52 -28.31
CA ILE A 121 15.53 -13.89 -27.77
C ILE A 121 14.98 -12.88 -28.78
N LEU A 122 15.85 -12.13 -29.46
CA LEU A 122 15.45 -11.23 -30.54
C LEU A 122 14.85 -12.00 -31.72
N ILE A 123 15.40 -13.15 -32.10
CA ILE A 123 14.81 -14.05 -33.12
C ILE A 123 13.45 -14.58 -32.65
N LEU A 124 13.33 -15.00 -31.39
CA LEU A 124 12.07 -15.50 -30.82
C LEU A 124 10.97 -14.43 -30.82
N SER A 125 11.34 -13.16 -30.57
CA SER A 125 10.41 -12.04 -30.53
C SER A 125 9.75 -11.74 -31.89
N VAL A 126 10.41 -12.08 -33.00
CA VAL A 126 9.86 -11.91 -34.36
C VAL A 126 8.83 -13.01 -34.70
N VAL A 127 8.93 -14.17 -34.05
CA VAL A 127 8.06 -15.33 -34.33
C VAL A 127 6.76 -15.28 -33.51
N ILE A 128 6.73 -14.54 -32.40
CA ILE A 128 5.57 -14.46 -31.52
C ILE A 128 4.53 -13.49 -32.09
N PRO A 129 3.25 -13.90 -32.26
CA PRO A 129 2.20 -13.02 -32.75
C PRO A 129 2.00 -11.78 -31.85
N PRO A 130 1.79 -10.59 -32.44
CA PRO A 130 1.51 -9.38 -31.68
C PRO A 130 0.21 -9.53 -30.89
N GLY A 131 0.24 -9.17 -29.60
CA GLY A 131 -0.91 -9.23 -28.69
C GLY A 131 -0.94 -10.46 -27.77
N SER A 132 0.01 -11.39 -27.87
CA SER A 132 0.13 -12.46 -26.87
C SER A 132 0.79 -11.96 -25.58
N ALA A 133 0.32 -12.44 -24.42
CA ALA A 133 0.93 -12.15 -23.13
C ALA A 133 2.41 -12.59 -23.06
N LEU A 134 2.75 -13.67 -23.78
CA LEU A 134 4.12 -14.15 -23.91
C LEU A 134 4.99 -13.16 -24.68
N GLY A 135 4.46 -12.57 -25.76
CA GLY A 135 5.17 -11.55 -26.55
C GLY A 135 5.48 -10.31 -25.73
N ALA A 136 4.50 -9.83 -24.95
CA ALA A 136 4.70 -8.69 -24.05
C ALA A 136 5.75 -8.98 -22.96
N ALA A 137 5.70 -10.15 -22.31
CA ALA A 137 6.66 -10.54 -21.28
C ALA A 137 8.09 -10.70 -21.83
N VAL A 138 8.25 -11.29 -23.02
CA VAL A 138 9.56 -11.41 -23.69
C VAL A 138 10.12 -10.03 -24.04
N LEU A 139 9.26 -9.08 -24.42
CA LEU A 139 9.69 -7.73 -24.76
C LEU A 139 10.04 -6.88 -23.55
N GLU A 140 9.30 -7.00 -22.46
CA GLU A 140 9.64 -6.36 -21.18
C GLU A 140 10.98 -6.88 -20.67
N PHE A 141 11.21 -8.19 -20.77
CA PHE A 141 12.49 -8.81 -20.44
C PHE A 141 13.63 -8.30 -21.34
N LEU A 142 13.41 -8.20 -22.67
CA LEU A 142 14.38 -7.62 -23.59
C LEU A 142 14.67 -6.15 -23.27
N ALA A 143 13.66 -5.35 -22.93
CA ALA A 143 13.83 -3.94 -22.58
C ALA A 143 14.70 -3.78 -21.31
N LEU A 144 14.45 -4.61 -20.30
CA LEU A 144 15.20 -4.62 -19.05
C LEU A 144 16.63 -5.13 -19.23
N VAL A 145 16.80 -6.25 -19.95
CA VAL A 145 18.09 -6.95 -20.07
C VAL A 145 18.99 -6.31 -21.11
N SER A 146 18.45 -5.78 -22.20
CA SER A 146 19.26 -5.11 -23.24
C SER A 146 19.30 -3.59 -23.05
N GLY A 147 18.17 -2.92 -22.79
CA GLY A 147 18.11 -1.46 -22.76
C GLY A 147 18.98 -0.83 -21.67
N ILE A 148 18.89 -1.33 -20.43
CA ILE A 148 19.58 -0.73 -19.28
C ILE A 148 21.11 -0.92 -19.38
N PRO A 149 21.64 -2.12 -19.70
CA PRO A 149 23.08 -2.29 -19.86
C PRO A 149 23.63 -1.53 -21.07
N PHE A 150 22.92 -1.44 -22.20
CA PHE A 150 23.41 -0.70 -23.37
C PHE A 150 23.44 0.82 -23.15
N ILE A 151 22.46 1.38 -22.41
CA ILE A 151 22.48 2.80 -22.03
C ILE A 151 23.56 3.06 -20.99
N ALA A 152 23.68 2.22 -19.96
CA ALA A 152 24.74 2.32 -18.96
C ALA A 152 26.12 2.16 -19.60
N LEU A 153 26.29 1.23 -20.54
CA LEU A 153 27.51 1.07 -21.32
C LEU A 153 27.76 2.32 -22.18
N GLY A 154 26.75 2.89 -22.83
CA GLY A 154 26.90 4.12 -23.61
C GLY A 154 27.36 5.33 -22.78
N VAL A 155 26.81 5.48 -21.58
CA VAL A 155 27.14 6.59 -20.66
C VAL A 155 28.49 6.36 -19.97
N VAL A 156 28.73 5.16 -19.44
CA VAL A 156 29.99 4.79 -18.75
C VAL A 156 31.16 4.69 -19.73
N PHE A 157 30.92 4.23 -20.96
CA PHE A 157 31.93 4.11 -22.02
C PHE A 157 31.91 5.27 -23.02
N SER A 158 31.45 6.44 -22.60
CA SER A 158 31.89 7.72 -23.19
C SER A 158 33.38 7.99 -22.87
N TRP A 159 34.24 6.99 -23.06
CA TRP A 159 35.66 6.99 -22.75
C TRP A 159 36.45 6.82 -24.05
N PRO A 160 37.15 7.86 -24.54
CA PRO A 160 37.88 7.80 -25.80
C PRO A 160 39.11 6.87 -25.79
N ARG A 161 39.61 6.40 -24.64
CA ARG A 161 41.00 5.94 -24.54
C ARG A 161 41.25 4.43 -24.49
N LEU A 162 40.27 3.60 -24.10
CA LEU A 162 40.54 2.17 -23.85
C LEU A 162 40.36 1.25 -25.06
N MET A 163 39.65 1.69 -26.10
CA MET A 163 39.35 0.85 -27.29
C MET A 163 40.22 1.19 -28.51
N ASP A 164 40.94 2.32 -28.48
CA ASP A 164 41.73 2.79 -29.62
C ASP A 164 42.93 1.86 -29.94
N SER A 165 43.41 1.08 -28.97
CA SER A 165 44.55 0.17 -29.17
C SER A 165 44.16 -1.22 -29.70
N ALA A 166 42.93 -1.69 -29.47
CA ALA A 166 42.54 -3.07 -29.76
C ALA A 166 41.74 -3.26 -31.05
N PHE A 167 40.93 -2.27 -31.47
CA PHE A 167 39.99 -2.42 -32.59
C PHE A 167 40.27 -1.52 -33.80
N GLY A 168 41.28 -0.64 -33.72
CA GLY A 168 41.77 0.16 -34.83
C GLY A 168 40.67 0.81 -35.68
N ASN A 169 40.79 0.70 -37.00
CA ASN A 169 39.88 1.33 -37.97
C ASN A 169 38.41 0.88 -37.87
N TYR A 170 38.11 -0.24 -37.19
CA TYR A 170 36.73 -0.74 -37.06
C TYR A 170 35.97 -0.10 -35.89
N ALA A 171 36.65 0.61 -34.98
CA ALA A 171 36.03 1.20 -33.80
C ALA A 171 34.88 2.18 -34.16
N VAL A 172 35.02 2.93 -35.25
CA VAL A 172 33.99 3.88 -35.71
C VAL A 172 32.75 3.13 -36.23
N LEU A 173 32.94 2.05 -36.99
CA LEU A 173 31.84 1.25 -37.53
C LEU A 173 31.06 0.54 -36.42
N PHE A 174 31.76 -0.03 -35.44
CA PHE A 174 31.12 -0.63 -34.27
C PHE A 174 30.35 0.39 -33.44
N ARG A 175 30.94 1.57 -33.18
CA ARG A 175 30.24 2.66 -32.45
C ARG A 175 28.97 3.10 -33.18
N PHE A 176 29.01 3.20 -34.51
CA PHE A 176 27.84 3.54 -35.31
C PHE A 176 26.78 2.44 -35.27
N GLY A 177 27.19 1.17 -35.44
CA GLY A 177 26.29 0.01 -35.39
C GLY A 177 25.56 -0.13 -34.05
N PHE A 178 26.26 0.00 -32.92
CA PHE A 178 25.64 -0.06 -31.60
C PHE A 178 24.67 1.10 -31.36
N ARG A 179 25.01 2.32 -31.80
CA ARG A 179 24.10 3.48 -31.69
C ARG A 179 22.84 3.26 -32.51
N LEU A 180 22.97 2.80 -33.77
CA LEU A 180 21.82 2.54 -34.63
C LEU A 180 20.92 1.45 -34.04
N LEU A 181 21.50 0.37 -33.52
CA LEU A 181 20.76 -0.71 -32.87
C LEU A 181 20.00 -0.21 -31.63
N GLY A 182 20.65 0.64 -30.80
CA GLY A 182 20.00 1.27 -29.65
C GLY A 182 18.82 2.16 -30.03
N PHE A 183 18.96 2.98 -31.09
CA PHE A 183 17.84 3.80 -31.59
C PHE A 183 16.69 2.97 -32.14
N LEU A 184 16.99 1.88 -32.87
CA LEU A 184 15.96 0.97 -33.38
C LEU A 184 15.21 0.26 -32.24
N ALA A 185 15.92 -0.20 -31.21
CA ALA A 185 15.30 -0.80 -30.02
C ALA A 185 14.40 0.21 -29.29
N LEU A 186 14.84 1.46 -29.13
CA LEU A 186 14.05 2.52 -28.50
C LEU A 186 12.79 2.84 -29.32
N ALA A 187 12.90 2.90 -30.66
CA ALA A 187 11.76 3.15 -31.54
C ALA A 187 10.72 2.03 -31.47
N LEU A 188 11.16 0.76 -31.41
CA LEU A 188 10.26 -0.39 -31.24
C LEU A 188 9.55 -0.37 -29.87
N LEU A 189 10.27 -0.05 -28.79
CA LEU A 189 9.68 0.10 -27.46
C LEU A 189 8.64 1.23 -27.40
N LEU A 190 8.92 2.35 -28.06
CA LEU A 190 8.00 3.48 -28.12
C LEU A 190 6.74 3.11 -28.91
N LEU A 191 6.88 2.42 -30.05
CA LEU A 191 5.75 1.95 -30.84
C LEU A 191 4.83 1.01 -30.03
N GLN A 192 5.42 0.09 -29.26
CA GLN A 192 4.65 -0.84 -28.42
C GLN A 192 4.01 -0.17 -27.22
N THR A 193 4.71 0.76 -26.57
CA THR A 193 4.13 1.58 -25.50
C THR A 193 2.91 2.33 -25.99
N VAL A 194 2.98 2.91 -27.20
CA VAL A 194 1.84 3.58 -27.83
C VAL A 194 0.72 2.58 -28.12
N GLN A 195 1.03 1.38 -28.65
CA GLN A 195 0.00 0.35 -28.87
C GLN A 195 -0.70 -0.08 -27.58
N HIS A 196 0.04 -0.29 -26.48
CA HIS A 196 -0.55 -0.64 -25.18
C HIS A 196 -1.37 0.51 -24.58
N ALA A 197 -0.89 1.76 -24.70
CA ALA A 197 -1.64 2.93 -24.25
C ALA A 197 -2.95 3.11 -25.02
N LEU A 198 -2.93 2.86 -26.34
CA LEU A 198 -4.12 2.93 -27.19
C LEU A 198 -5.11 1.78 -26.95
N GLN A 199 -4.64 0.62 -26.50
CA GLN A 199 -5.52 -0.53 -26.21
C GLN A 199 -6.17 -0.46 -24.83
N GLY A 200 -5.69 0.40 -23.92
CA GLY A 200 -6.20 0.57 -22.56
C GLY A 200 -5.95 -0.67 -21.69
N LEU A 201 -5.39 -0.48 -20.49
CA LEU A 201 -5.30 -1.53 -19.47
C LEU A 201 -6.69 -1.76 -18.84
N GLY A 202 -7.63 -2.29 -19.60
CA GLY A 202 -8.94 -2.70 -19.12
C GLY A 202 -8.88 -4.11 -18.54
N PHE A 203 -8.86 -4.26 -17.21
CA PHE A 203 -9.01 -5.57 -16.58
C PHE A 203 -10.48 -5.96 -16.57
N ARG A 204 -10.94 -6.63 -17.63
CA ARG A 204 -12.26 -7.27 -17.65
C ARG A 204 -12.11 -8.69 -17.13
N GLY A 205 -12.32 -8.88 -15.83
CA GLY A 205 -12.40 -10.22 -15.26
C GLY A 205 -13.45 -11.03 -16.02
N LYS A 206 -13.00 -12.07 -16.75
CA LYS A 206 -13.87 -13.08 -17.36
C LYS A 206 -13.75 -14.35 -16.55
N LEU A 207 -14.88 -14.91 -16.13
CA LEU A 207 -14.94 -16.25 -15.59
C LEU A 207 -14.40 -17.25 -16.62
N ARG A 208 -13.52 -18.14 -16.16
CA ARG A 208 -12.95 -19.20 -17.00
C ARG A 208 -13.91 -20.38 -16.97
N GLU A 209 -14.49 -20.74 -18.12
CA GLU A 209 -15.37 -21.92 -18.21
C GLU A 209 -14.58 -23.20 -17.93
N ARG A 210 -15.19 -24.08 -17.11
CA ARG A 210 -14.83 -25.48 -16.79
C ARG A 210 -13.65 -25.72 -15.85
N HIS A 211 -13.97 -25.79 -14.56
CA HIS A 211 -13.53 -26.89 -13.70
C HIS A 211 -14.62 -27.16 -12.62
N PRO A 212 -15.08 -28.41 -12.41
CA PRO A 212 -16.18 -28.74 -11.49
C PRO A 212 -15.85 -28.58 -9.99
N ARG A 213 -14.79 -27.83 -9.64
CA ARG A 213 -14.35 -27.55 -8.26
C ARG A 213 -13.89 -26.11 -8.05
N THR A 214 -14.07 -25.22 -9.02
CA THR A 214 -13.59 -23.84 -8.90
C THR A 214 -14.51 -23.07 -7.96
N ARG A 215 -13.94 -22.45 -6.93
CA ARG A 215 -14.66 -21.53 -6.04
C ARG A 215 -14.67 -20.13 -6.65
N ALA A 216 -15.77 -19.40 -6.49
CA ALA A 216 -15.87 -18.02 -6.93
C ALA A 216 -15.76 -17.08 -5.73
N ALA A 217 -14.68 -16.32 -5.66
CA ALA A 217 -14.50 -15.25 -4.70
C ALA A 217 -15.24 -13.98 -5.16
N VAL A 218 -16.16 -13.51 -4.33
CA VAL A 218 -16.77 -12.19 -4.43
C VAL A 218 -15.89 -11.23 -3.65
N ARG A 219 -15.18 -10.36 -4.38
CA ARG A 219 -14.34 -9.33 -3.75
C ARG A 219 -14.56 -8.00 -4.45
N GLY A 220 -15.17 -7.05 -3.75
CA GLY A 220 -15.22 -5.66 -4.19
C GLY A 220 -13.89 -4.94 -3.96
N GLN A 221 -13.82 -3.72 -4.47
CA GLN A 221 -12.64 -2.86 -4.65
C GLN A 221 -11.77 -2.67 -3.38
N LEU A 222 -10.69 -3.45 -3.26
CA LEU A 222 -9.67 -3.37 -2.19
C LEU A 222 -8.23 -3.42 -2.74
N ALA A 223 -7.99 -2.77 -3.88
CA ALA A 223 -6.72 -2.92 -4.59
C ALA A 223 -5.50 -2.34 -3.85
N TRP A 224 -5.66 -1.44 -2.87
CA TRP A 224 -4.52 -0.70 -2.29
C TRP A 224 -4.24 -0.97 -0.81
N GLU A 225 -5.25 -1.20 0.05
CA GLU A 225 -4.98 -1.47 1.49
C GLU A 225 -4.47 -2.89 1.76
N TYR A 226 -4.75 -3.86 0.86
CA TYR A 226 -4.40 -5.28 1.07
C TYR A 226 -3.71 -5.88 -0.15
N ALA A 227 -2.63 -5.26 -0.59
CA ALA A 227 -1.82 -5.75 -1.72
C ALA A 227 -1.47 -7.25 -1.59
N GLY A 228 -1.06 -7.70 -0.40
CA GLY A 228 -0.74 -9.12 -0.17
C GLY A 228 -1.94 -10.07 -0.32
N ALA A 229 -3.14 -9.64 0.10
CA ALA A 229 -4.34 -10.47 -0.06
C ALA A 229 -4.82 -10.48 -1.51
N TRP A 230 -4.60 -9.40 -2.25
CA TRP A 230 -4.83 -9.35 -3.70
C TRP A 230 -3.85 -10.25 -4.46
N GLU A 231 -2.56 -10.20 -4.14
CA GLU A 231 -1.54 -11.08 -4.73
C GLU A 231 -1.85 -12.55 -4.49
N SER A 232 -2.26 -12.92 -3.27
CA SER A 232 -2.71 -14.28 -2.96
C SER A 232 -3.91 -14.69 -3.81
N LEU A 233 -4.94 -13.84 -3.91
CA LEU A 233 -6.11 -14.09 -4.76
C LEU A 233 -5.73 -14.26 -6.23
N VAL A 234 -4.85 -13.40 -6.76
CA VAL A 234 -4.37 -13.47 -8.14
C VAL A 234 -3.53 -14.74 -8.36
N SER A 235 -2.70 -15.12 -7.40
CA SER A 235 -1.90 -16.36 -7.45
C SER A 235 -2.78 -17.60 -7.49
N GLN A 236 -3.75 -17.71 -6.57
CA GLN A 236 -4.73 -18.81 -6.57
C GLN A 236 -5.58 -18.81 -7.84
N GLY A 237 -5.94 -17.62 -8.36
CA GLY A 237 -6.66 -17.49 -9.62
C GLY A 237 -5.85 -17.94 -10.84
N ARG A 238 -4.52 -17.72 -10.84
CA ARG A 238 -3.62 -18.26 -11.88
C ARG A 238 -3.57 -19.79 -11.86
N ASN A 239 -3.71 -20.41 -10.69
CA ASN A 239 -3.79 -21.86 -10.52
C ASN A 239 -5.18 -22.43 -10.87
N GLY A 240 -6.18 -21.58 -11.14
CA GLY A 240 -7.55 -21.98 -11.47
C GLY A 240 -8.36 -22.47 -10.28
N GLU A 241 -7.87 -22.25 -9.06
CA GLU A 241 -8.53 -22.66 -7.80
C GLU A 241 -9.69 -21.71 -7.47
N VAL A 242 -9.47 -20.41 -7.72
CA VAL A 242 -10.40 -19.34 -7.38
C VAL A 242 -10.65 -18.44 -8.60
N SER A 243 -11.89 -18.02 -8.83
CA SER A 243 -12.21 -16.94 -9.77
C SER A 243 -12.71 -15.72 -9.01
N ALA A 244 -12.34 -14.51 -9.41
CA ALA A 244 -12.77 -13.30 -8.73
C ALA A 244 -13.77 -12.50 -9.57
N ALA A 245 -14.90 -12.11 -8.97
CA ALA A 245 -15.90 -11.24 -9.61
C ALA A 245 -15.54 -9.74 -9.49
N VAL A 246 -14.26 -9.38 -9.42
CA VAL A 246 -13.83 -7.99 -9.19
C VAL A 246 -13.97 -7.18 -10.48
N VAL A 247 -14.64 -6.03 -10.41
CA VAL A 247 -14.70 -5.06 -11.52
C VAL A 247 -14.06 -3.75 -11.05
N PHE A 248 -13.03 -3.32 -11.76
CA PHE A 248 -12.36 -2.05 -11.53
C PHE A 248 -12.48 -1.20 -12.79
N LEU A 249 -13.09 -0.02 -12.68
CA LEU A 249 -13.22 0.94 -13.78
C LEU A 249 -12.40 2.19 -13.42
N PRO A 250 -11.08 2.20 -13.72
CA PRO A 250 -10.27 3.37 -13.48
C PRO A 250 -10.72 4.55 -14.35
N GLU A 251 -10.43 5.76 -13.86
CA GLU A 251 -10.60 6.99 -14.63
C GLU A 251 -9.88 6.88 -15.98
N GLY A 252 -10.55 7.34 -17.04
CA GLY A 252 -10.03 7.26 -18.42
C GLY A 252 -10.38 5.98 -19.18
N THR A 253 -11.04 5.00 -18.55
CA THR A 253 -11.62 3.87 -19.29
C THR A 253 -12.95 4.24 -19.95
N ASP A 254 -13.30 3.60 -21.07
CA ASP A 254 -14.55 3.85 -21.81
C ASP A 254 -15.82 3.69 -20.95
N ASP A 255 -15.72 2.89 -19.88
CA ASP A 255 -16.83 2.62 -18.96
C ASP A 255 -16.88 3.57 -17.75
N TYR A 256 -15.85 4.40 -17.53
CA TYR A 256 -15.84 5.36 -16.43
C TYR A 256 -16.91 6.43 -16.63
N GLY A 257 -17.70 6.70 -15.60
CA GLY A 257 -18.82 7.65 -15.65
C GLY A 257 -20.09 7.11 -16.32
N GLN A 258 -20.03 5.92 -16.94
CA GLN A 258 -21.21 5.31 -17.56
C GLN A 258 -22.17 4.76 -16.50
N CYS A 259 -23.46 5.00 -16.70
CA CYS A 259 -24.53 4.50 -15.84
C CYS A 259 -25.42 3.57 -16.66
N ASP A 260 -25.73 2.40 -16.10
CA ASP A 260 -26.68 1.48 -16.72
C ASP A 260 -28.04 1.59 -16.03
N SER A 261 -29.12 1.53 -16.82
CA SER A 261 -30.48 1.53 -16.30
C SER A 261 -30.76 0.28 -15.46
N ILE A 262 -31.53 0.46 -14.39
CA ILE A 262 -31.98 -0.67 -13.58
C ILE A 262 -33.07 -1.42 -14.36
N PRO A 263 -32.99 -2.76 -14.52
CA PRO A 263 -34.07 -3.53 -15.11
C PRO A 263 -35.36 -3.40 -14.29
N GLU A 264 -36.50 -3.22 -14.95
CA GLU A 264 -37.81 -3.06 -14.28
C GLU A 264 -38.13 -4.22 -13.31
N ALA A 265 -37.68 -5.44 -13.64
CA ALA A 265 -37.86 -6.63 -12.82
C ALA A 265 -37.17 -6.56 -11.44
N GLU A 266 -36.23 -5.64 -11.23
CA GLU A 266 -35.59 -5.45 -9.92
C GLU A 266 -36.47 -4.68 -8.92
N GLY A 267 -37.47 -3.93 -9.42
CA GLY A 267 -38.40 -3.17 -8.59
C GLY A 267 -37.72 -2.13 -7.69
N LEU A 268 -36.59 -1.58 -8.13
CA LEU A 268 -35.78 -0.63 -7.36
C LEU A 268 -36.02 0.82 -7.78
N PRO A 269 -35.85 1.79 -6.86
CA PRO A 269 -35.94 3.20 -7.20
C PRO A 269 -34.72 3.68 -8.01
N GLY A 270 -34.93 4.75 -8.78
CA GLY A 270 -33.88 5.44 -9.54
C GLY A 270 -33.82 5.03 -11.01
N THR A 271 -33.09 5.82 -11.80
CA THR A 271 -32.92 5.58 -13.23
C THR A 271 -31.72 4.69 -13.55
N CYS A 272 -30.78 4.53 -12.61
CA CYS A 272 -29.57 3.70 -12.74
C CYS A 272 -29.12 3.16 -11.38
N TRP A 273 -28.19 2.20 -11.37
CA TRP A 273 -27.71 1.54 -10.15
C TRP A 273 -27.06 2.47 -9.12
N CYS A 274 -26.66 3.69 -9.49
CA CYS A 274 -26.09 4.64 -8.53
C CYS A 274 -27.03 4.92 -7.34
N THR A 275 -28.35 5.04 -7.58
CA THR A 275 -29.32 5.33 -6.54
C THR A 275 -29.38 4.24 -5.46
N PRO A 276 -29.64 2.96 -5.78
CA PRO A 276 -29.64 1.92 -4.76
C PRO A 276 -28.25 1.65 -4.14
N LEU A 277 -27.16 1.85 -4.89
CA LEU A 277 -25.80 1.58 -4.38
C LEU A 277 -25.26 2.70 -3.48
N TYR A 278 -25.54 3.96 -3.83
CA TYR A 278 -24.86 5.11 -3.24
C TYR A 278 -25.80 6.20 -2.73
N GLY A 279 -27.10 6.07 -2.99
CA GLY A 279 -28.14 7.06 -2.70
C GLY A 279 -28.26 8.17 -3.75
N GLU A 280 -27.23 8.37 -4.57
CA GLU A 280 -27.17 9.44 -5.56
C GLU A 280 -26.29 9.05 -6.77
N GLN A 281 -26.44 9.75 -7.89
CA GLN A 281 -25.59 9.53 -9.07
C GLN A 281 -24.15 9.96 -8.80
N LYS A 282 -23.20 9.05 -9.04
CA LYS A 282 -21.77 9.31 -8.82
C LYS A 282 -21.04 9.59 -10.15
N PRO A 283 -19.99 10.44 -10.15
CA PRO A 283 -19.28 10.82 -11.37
C PRO A 283 -18.52 9.66 -12.03
N TRP A 284 -18.16 8.62 -11.27
CA TRP A 284 -17.55 7.39 -11.80
C TRP A 284 -18.56 6.41 -12.39
N GLY A 285 -19.87 6.68 -12.29
CA GLY A 285 -20.93 5.84 -12.82
C GLY A 285 -21.17 4.55 -12.05
N CYS A 286 -22.06 3.71 -12.58
CA CYS A 286 -22.45 2.43 -11.96
C CYS A 286 -22.39 1.23 -12.90
N ARG A 287 -21.86 1.38 -14.11
CA ARG A 287 -21.69 0.28 -15.07
C ARG A 287 -20.85 -0.88 -14.54
N TRP A 288 -19.95 -0.61 -13.60
CA TRP A 288 -19.16 -1.64 -12.93
C TRP A 288 -20.06 -2.68 -12.23
N PHE A 289 -21.20 -2.24 -11.66
CA PHE A 289 -22.09 -3.09 -10.91
C PHE A 289 -22.87 -4.05 -11.82
N THR A 290 -23.30 -3.58 -13.00
CA THR A 290 -23.91 -4.45 -14.02
C THR A 290 -22.95 -5.58 -14.41
N LYS A 291 -21.68 -5.24 -14.69
CA LYS A 291 -20.66 -6.24 -15.05
C LYS A 291 -20.36 -7.20 -13.90
N TRP A 292 -20.29 -6.68 -12.68
CA TRP A 292 -20.10 -7.50 -11.47
C TRP A 292 -21.27 -8.49 -11.32
N ARG A 293 -22.51 -8.02 -11.44
CA ARG A 293 -23.71 -8.84 -11.38
C ARG A 293 -23.72 -9.94 -12.43
N GLU A 294 -23.43 -9.61 -13.68
CA GLU A 294 -23.35 -10.59 -14.78
C GLU A 294 -22.34 -11.70 -14.47
N ASN A 295 -21.20 -11.35 -13.87
CA ASN A 295 -20.21 -12.34 -13.42
C ASN A 295 -20.77 -13.22 -12.30
N ILE A 296 -21.46 -12.65 -11.30
CA ILE A 296 -22.09 -13.42 -10.22
C ILE A 296 -23.16 -14.36 -10.77
N GLU A 297 -24.06 -13.87 -11.62
CA GLU A 297 -25.13 -14.67 -12.22
C GLU A 297 -24.55 -15.84 -13.04
N THR A 298 -23.48 -15.59 -13.80
CA THR A 298 -22.76 -16.63 -14.55
C THR A 298 -22.14 -17.67 -13.60
N ALA A 299 -21.54 -17.24 -12.50
CA ALA A 299 -20.95 -18.14 -11.49
C ALA A 299 -22.02 -19.02 -10.85
N VAL A 300 -23.16 -18.44 -10.44
CA VAL A 300 -24.30 -19.17 -9.86
C VAL A 300 -24.89 -20.16 -10.86
N GLN A 301 -25.10 -19.76 -12.11
CA GLN A 301 -25.59 -20.65 -13.17
C GLN A 301 -24.63 -21.82 -13.46
N SER A 302 -23.33 -21.60 -13.24
CA SER A 302 -22.30 -22.62 -13.38
C SER A 302 -22.15 -23.53 -12.14
N GLY A 303 -22.93 -23.28 -11.08
CA GLY A 303 -22.86 -24.03 -9.82
C GLY A 303 -21.62 -23.72 -8.98
N ALA A 304 -21.00 -22.55 -9.16
CA ALA A 304 -19.87 -22.14 -8.35
C ALA A 304 -20.32 -21.74 -6.92
N GLU A 305 -19.51 -22.07 -5.92
CA GLU A 305 -19.69 -21.60 -4.56
C GLU A 305 -19.18 -20.17 -4.43
N LEU A 306 -19.99 -19.28 -3.86
CA LEU A 306 -19.62 -17.88 -3.62
C LEU A 306 -18.94 -17.72 -2.26
N GLU A 307 -17.84 -16.97 -2.20
CA GLU A 307 -17.17 -16.56 -0.96
C GLU A 307 -17.14 -15.04 -0.84
N VAL A 308 -17.52 -14.49 0.31
CA VAL A 308 -17.47 -13.05 0.65
C VAL A 308 -16.40 -12.84 1.70
N TYR A 309 -15.39 -12.03 1.37
CA TYR A 309 -14.26 -11.76 2.26
C TYR A 309 -14.49 -10.51 3.12
N TYR A 310 -14.35 -10.65 4.43
CA TYR A 310 -14.47 -9.58 5.43
C TYR A 310 -13.08 -9.16 5.93
N PHE A 311 -12.96 -7.91 6.37
CA PHE A 311 -11.75 -7.45 7.05
C PHE A 311 -11.40 -8.29 8.28
N GLN A 312 -10.13 -8.25 8.68
CA GLN A 312 -9.59 -9.06 9.76
C GLN A 312 -10.42 -8.96 11.05
N ASN A 313 -10.89 -10.10 11.55
CA ASN A 313 -11.76 -10.26 12.72
C ASN A 313 -13.11 -9.51 12.61
N ARG A 314 -13.63 -9.34 11.38
CA ARG A 314 -14.88 -8.62 11.10
C ARG A 314 -15.89 -9.43 10.29
N VAL A 315 -15.76 -10.76 10.25
CA VAL A 315 -16.78 -11.65 9.66
C VAL A 315 -18.18 -11.32 10.21
N GLY A 316 -19.15 -11.19 9.31
CA GLY A 316 -20.55 -10.85 9.61
C GLY A 316 -20.81 -9.39 10.00
N LYS A 317 -19.77 -8.53 10.05
CA LYS A 317 -19.93 -7.10 10.40
C LYS A 317 -19.92 -6.20 9.16
N GLY A 318 -20.46 -5.00 9.30
CA GLY A 318 -20.47 -4.00 8.24
C GLY A 318 -21.54 -4.19 7.17
N LYS A 319 -22.43 -5.18 7.29
CA LYS A 319 -23.60 -5.34 6.41
C LYS A 319 -24.58 -4.19 6.57
N VAL A 320 -25.30 -3.90 5.49
CA VAL A 320 -26.49 -3.04 5.53
C VAL A 320 -27.74 -3.91 5.77
N GLU A 321 -28.83 -3.29 6.24
CA GLU A 321 -30.07 -4.02 6.57
C GLU A 321 -30.68 -4.71 5.34
N SER A 322 -30.70 -4.00 4.21
CA SER A 322 -31.16 -4.54 2.93
C SER A 322 -30.54 -3.77 1.75
N PHE A 323 -30.67 -4.32 0.55
CA PHE A 323 -30.21 -3.63 -0.66
C PHE A 323 -30.96 -2.31 -0.89
N ASP A 324 -32.22 -2.22 -0.47
CA ASP A 324 -33.04 -1.02 -0.63
C ASP A 324 -32.55 0.12 0.28
N THR A 325 -31.93 -0.20 1.42
CA THR A 325 -31.32 0.76 2.37
C THR A 325 -29.86 1.08 2.11
N ALA A 326 -29.21 0.38 1.17
CA ALA A 326 -27.76 0.50 0.94
C ALA A 326 -27.35 1.92 0.52
N GLY A 327 -28.17 2.58 -0.31
CA GLY A 327 -27.95 3.95 -0.73
C GLY A 327 -27.98 4.94 0.43
N ASP A 328 -28.95 4.81 1.34
CA ASP A 328 -29.09 5.66 2.52
C ASP A 328 -27.93 5.46 3.52
N ASP A 329 -27.52 4.20 3.75
CA ASP A 329 -26.32 3.90 4.55
C ASP A 329 -25.08 4.56 3.94
N ASN A 330 -24.94 4.52 2.61
CA ASN A 330 -23.83 5.15 1.94
C ASN A 330 -23.84 6.68 2.09
N LEU A 331 -25.00 7.34 1.93
CA LEU A 331 -25.12 8.78 2.16
C LEU A 331 -24.81 9.16 3.61
N HIS A 332 -25.25 8.34 4.57
CA HIS A 332 -24.92 8.56 5.98
C HIS A 332 -23.40 8.46 6.22
N ARG A 333 -22.73 7.46 5.65
CA ARG A 333 -21.26 7.35 5.70
C ARG A 333 -20.56 8.52 5.03
N GLU A 334 -21.00 8.96 3.86
CA GLU A 334 -20.42 10.13 3.19
C GLU A 334 -20.52 11.38 4.06
N LYS A 335 -21.64 11.57 4.77
CA LYS A 335 -21.80 12.66 5.73
C LYS A 335 -20.80 12.56 6.88
N VAL A 336 -20.58 11.36 7.44
CA VAL A 336 -19.57 11.16 8.50
C VAL A 336 -18.15 11.33 7.96
N ASN A 337 -17.87 10.89 6.73
CA ASN A 337 -16.58 11.10 6.07
C ASN A 337 -16.31 12.58 5.76
N GLN A 338 -17.34 13.36 5.43
CA GLN A 338 -17.20 14.81 5.31
C GLN A 338 -16.79 15.43 6.65
N LYS A 339 -17.36 14.97 7.77
CA LYS A 339 -16.92 15.43 9.10
C LYS A 339 -15.44 15.13 9.38
N GLN A 340 -14.87 14.09 8.78
CA GLN A 340 -13.44 13.83 8.90
C GLN A 340 -12.63 14.93 8.24
N ARG A 341 -13.01 15.36 7.02
CA ARG A 341 -12.38 16.50 6.34
C ARG A 341 -12.53 17.79 7.16
N ASP A 342 -13.74 18.06 7.63
CA ASP A 342 -14.02 19.23 8.46
C ASP A 342 -13.21 19.20 9.76
N PHE A 343 -13.03 18.01 10.35
CA PHE A 343 -12.18 17.81 11.52
C PHE A 343 -10.71 18.07 11.22
N GLU A 344 -10.19 17.60 10.08
CA GLU A 344 -8.80 17.87 9.67
C GLU A 344 -8.52 19.36 9.42
N GLU A 345 -9.55 20.16 9.13
CA GLU A 345 -9.49 21.62 9.01
C GLU A 345 -9.75 22.37 10.34
N SER A 346 -10.11 21.65 11.41
CA SER A 346 -10.53 22.25 12.68
C SER A 346 -9.37 22.78 13.54
N PRO A 347 -9.62 23.78 14.42
CA PRO A 347 -8.64 24.23 15.41
C PRO A 347 -8.15 23.11 16.33
N GLU A 348 -9.01 22.15 16.67
CA GLU A 348 -8.67 20.99 17.51
C GLU A 348 -7.62 20.10 16.84
N PHE A 349 -7.73 19.88 15.53
CA PHE A 349 -6.74 19.12 14.78
C PHE A 349 -5.43 19.90 14.63
N GLN A 350 -5.49 21.21 14.41
CA GLN A 350 -4.30 22.06 14.41
C GLN A 350 -3.59 22.03 15.77
N GLN A 351 -4.34 22.07 16.88
CA GLN A 351 -3.78 21.91 18.22
C GLN A 351 -3.08 20.56 18.38
N ALA A 352 -3.64 19.47 17.84
CA ALA A 352 -3.00 18.17 17.85
C ALA A 352 -1.71 18.14 17.01
N LEU A 353 -1.68 18.82 15.86
CA LEU A 353 -0.46 19.00 15.06
C LEU A 353 0.61 19.75 15.85
N ASP A 354 0.27 20.87 16.49
CA ASP A 354 1.18 21.66 17.32
C ASP A 354 1.69 20.87 18.54
N ALA A 355 0.83 19.99 19.08
CA ALA A 355 1.15 19.06 20.14
C ALA A 355 2.09 17.94 19.68
N GLY A 356 2.31 17.72 18.38
CA GLY A 356 3.29 16.76 17.85
C GLY A 356 2.68 15.59 17.07
N LEU A 357 1.39 15.62 16.73
CA LEU A 357 0.78 14.62 15.83
C LEU A 357 1.58 14.50 14.51
N GLY A 358 2.02 15.62 13.95
CA GLY A 358 2.81 15.66 12.72
C GLY A 358 4.19 14.99 12.81
N ASN A 359 4.71 14.75 14.02
CA ASN A 359 6.00 14.11 14.27
C ASN A 359 5.90 12.57 14.34
N LEU A 360 4.68 12.01 14.29
CA LEU A 360 4.49 10.56 14.30
C LEU A 360 4.93 9.93 12.98
N SER A 361 5.39 8.67 13.05
CA SER A 361 5.78 7.94 11.85
C SER A 361 4.60 7.81 10.89
N LYS A 362 4.85 8.17 9.64
CA LYS A 362 3.94 8.02 8.50
C LYS A 362 4.21 6.73 7.72
N GLU A 363 5.22 5.96 8.10
CA GLU A 363 5.55 4.70 7.44
C GLU A 363 4.42 3.68 7.66
N PRO A 364 3.90 3.06 6.58
CA PRO A 364 2.89 2.02 6.68
C PRO A 364 3.43 0.81 7.45
N ARG A 365 2.59 0.24 8.32
CA ARG A 365 2.82 -1.03 9.01
C ARG A 365 2.27 -2.19 8.18
N GLY A 366 2.39 -3.41 8.70
CA GLY A 366 1.89 -4.62 8.02
C GLY A 366 0.38 -4.62 7.72
N ASP A 367 -0.40 -3.78 8.40
CA ASP A 367 -1.83 -3.58 8.15
C ASP A 367 -2.15 -2.32 7.32
N GLY A 368 -1.14 -1.69 6.72
CA GLY A 368 -1.27 -0.48 5.92
C GLY A 368 -1.41 0.82 6.73
N SER A 369 -1.64 0.75 8.05
CA SER A 369 -1.77 1.93 8.91
C SER A 369 -0.41 2.47 9.37
N SER A 370 -0.32 3.75 9.73
CA SER A 370 0.86 4.37 10.33
C SER A 370 0.54 4.88 11.74
N GLN A 371 1.56 5.29 12.51
CA GLN A 371 1.32 5.90 13.82
C GLN A 371 0.50 7.18 13.68
N TYR A 372 0.84 8.00 12.67
CA TYR A 372 0.11 9.19 12.33
C TYR A 372 -1.36 8.88 12.01
N SER A 373 -1.64 7.94 11.10
CA SER A 373 -3.02 7.69 10.66
C SER A 373 -3.89 7.09 11.77
N ARG A 374 -3.33 6.24 12.64
CA ARG A 374 -4.03 5.71 13.81
C ARG A 374 -4.39 6.79 14.82
N GLU A 375 -3.45 7.67 15.15
CA GLU A 375 -3.70 8.74 16.12
C GLU A 375 -4.64 9.81 15.55
N ALA A 376 -4.50 10.18 14.27
CA ALA A 376 -5.43 11.07 13.59
C ALA A 376 -6.85 10.48 13.58
N ARG A 377 -7.00 9.19 13.23
CA ARG A 377 -8.29 8.48 13.27
C ARG A 377 -8.88 8.45 14.68
N ARG A 378 -8.06 8.21 15.71
CA ARG A 378 -8.50 8.19 17.12
C ARG A 378 -9.03 9.57 17.55
N LEU A 379 -8.32 10.65 17.20
CA LEU A 379 -8.74 12.01 17.49
C LEU A 379 -10.05 12.36 16.76
N PHE A 380 -10.18 11.96 15.49
CA PHE A 380 -11.44 12.09 14.76
C PHE A 380 -12.59 11.34 15.44
N LEU A 381 -12.41 10.07 15.80
CA LEU A 381 -13.45 9.33 16.52
C LEU A 381 -13.82 9.98 17.86
N ALA A 382 -12.86 10.60 18.54
CA ALA A 382 -13.12 11.32 19.79
C ALA A 382 -13.94 12.61 19.59
N SER A 383 -13.87 13.26 18.42
CA SER A 383 -14.67 14.44 18.09
C SER A 383 -16.09 14.12 17.64
N LEU A 384 -16.38 12.85 17.30
CA LEU A 384 -17.72 12.39 16.94
C LEU A 384 -18.63 12.19 18.16
N SER A 385 -19.94 12.29 17.92
CA SER A 385 -20.96 11.91 18.90
C SER A 385 -20.93 10.39 19.16
N GLU A 386 -21.50 9.96 20.28
CA GLU A 386 -21.54 8.53 20.65
C GLU A 386 -22.27 7.68 19.59
N THR A 387 -23.42 8.16 19.10
CA THR A 387 -24.20 7.49 18.05
C THR A 387 -23.40 7.35 16.74
N GLU A 388 -22.61 8.34 16.37
CA GLU A 388 -21.78 8.28 15.16
C GLU A 388 -20.58 7.34 15.32
N ARG A 389 -19.99 7.29 16.51
CA ARG A 389 -18.94 6.31 16.82
C ARG A 389 -19.48 4.89 16.76
N GLU A 390 -20.65 4.65 17.36
CA GLU A 390 -21.31 3.35 17.32
C GLU A 390 -21.62 2.95 15.88
N TYR A 391 -22.18 3.88 15.10
CA TYR A 391 -22.44 3.67 13.68
C TYR A 391 -21.17 3.28 12.90
N LEU A 392 -20.06 4.00 13.08
CA LEU A 392 -18.80 3.65 12.40
C LEU A 392 -18.30 2.27 12.84
N ALA A 393 -18.41 1.93 14.13
CA ALA A 393 -17.95 0.65 14.66
C ALA A 393 -18.75 -0.55 14.11
N THR A 394 -20.07 -0.39 13.93
CA THR A 394 -20.94 -1.43 13.33
C THR A 394 -20.79 -1.48 11.80
N ALA A 395 -20.51 -0.34 11.17
CA ALA A 395 -20.28 -0.22 9.74
C ALA A 395 -18.93 -0.83 9.28
N GLU A 396 -17.99 -1.10 10.18
CA GLU A 396 -16.71 -1.75 9.85
C GLU A 396 -16.88 -3.24 9.52
N GLY A 397 -16.29 -3.70 8.42
CA GLY A 397 -16.15 -5.13 8.08
C GLY A 397 -16.16 -5.43 6.58
N LEU A 398 -16.90 -4.62 5.83
CA LEU A 398 -16.96 -4.64 4.37
C LEU A 398 -16.64 -3.25 3.82
N GLY A 399 -16.01 -3.20 2.65
CA GLY A 399 -15.82 -1.96 1.90
C GLY A 399 -17.15 -1.37 1.43
N ASN A 400 -17.15 -0.08 1.12
CA ASN A 400 -18.37 0.68 0.82
C ASN A 400 -19.25 0.06 -0.28
N SER A 401 -18.65 -0.33 -1.41
CA SER A 401 -19.37 -1.00 -2.50
C SER A 401 -19.76 -2.44 -2.14
N GLN A 402 -18.89 -3.14 -1.41
CA GLN A 402 -19.09 -4.53 -1.00
C GLN A 402 -20.34 -4.71 -0.13
N LYS A 403 -20.70 -3.71 0.68
CA LYS A 403 -21.93 -3.74 1.47
C LYS A 403 -23.17 -3.90 0.59
N ALA A 404 -23.26 -3.11 -0.47
CA ALA A 404 -24.37 -3.17 -1.41
C ALA A 404 -24.32 -4.45 -2.25
N GLU A 405 -23.13 -4.89 -2.65
CA GLU A 405 -22.92 -6.19 -3.31
C GLU A 405 -23.47 -7.36 -2.46
N VAL A 406 -23.10 -7.43 -1.18
CA VAL A 406 -23.57 -8.47 -0.25
C VAL A 406 -25.08 -8.40 -0.04
N ALA A 407 -25.62 -7.20 0.18
CA ALA A 407 -27.06 -7.02 0.34
C ALA A 407 -27.85 -7.40 -0.94
N TRP A 408 -27.25 -7.23 -2.12
CA TRP A 408 -27.82 -7.69 -3.38
C TRP A 408 -27.81 -9.23 -3.47
N LEU A 409 -26.73 -9.91 -3.05
CA LEU A 409 -26.69 -11.38 -2.98
C LEU A 409 -27.80 -11.91 -2.07
N GLU A 410 -28.01 -11.27 -0.92
CA GLU A 410 -29.08 -11.61 0.02
C GLU A 410 -30.47 -11.37 -0.59
N LYS A 411 -30.69 -10.24 -1.27
CA LYS A 411 -31.94 -9.96 -2.01
C LYS A 411 -32.24 -11.01 -3.08
N LYS A 412 -31.21 -11.57 -3.73
CA LYS A 412 -31.35 -12.65 -4.72
C LYS A 412 -31.43 -14.04 -4.10
N CYS A 413 -31.35 -14.17 -2.78
CA CYS A 413 -31.28 -15.44 -2.06
C CYS A 413 -30.10 -16.32 -2.51
N TYR A 414 -28.98 -15.72 -2.92
CA TYR A 414 -27.76 -16.46 -3.27
C TYR A 414 -27.02 -16.88 -2.01
N THR A 415 -26.67 -18.16 -1.91
CA THR A 415 -25.86 -18.68 -0.80
C THR A 415 -24.40 -18.32 -1.02
N TYR A 416 -23.74 -17.85 0.04
CA TYR A 416 -22.31 -17.54 0.04
C TYR A 416 -21.69 -17.88 1.40
N TRP A 417 -20.37 -18.10 1.41
CA TRP A 417 -19.57 -18.30 2.61
C TRP A 417 -18.93 -16.99 3.06
N GLU A 418 -18.96 -16.70 4.35
CA GLU A 418 -18.26 -15.55 4.92
C GLU A 418 -16.84 -15.96 5.34
N VAL A 419 -15.83 -15.29 4.81
CA VAL A 419 -14.42 -15.64 5.00
C VAL A 419 -13.69 -14.46 5.62
N ASP A 420 -12.88 -14.71 6.64
CA ASP A 420 -12.00 -13.69 7.22
C ASP A 420 -10.73 -13.57 6.37
N VAL A 421 -10.25 -12.37 6.05
CA VAL A 421 -9.01 -12.23 5.27
C VAL A 421 -7.76 -12.79 5.97
N CYS A 422 -7.82 -13.11 7.27
CA CYS A 422 -6.71 -13.70 8.00
C CYS A 422 -6.73 -15.23 8.10
N THR A 423 -7.80 -15.88 7.63
CA THR A 423 -7.85 -17.35 7.49
C THR A 423 -7.35 -17.76 6.11
#